data_AF-A0A921MDC4-F1
#
_entry.id   AF-A0A921MDC4-F1
#
_cell.length_a   1.000
_cell.length_b   1.000
_cell.length_c   1.000
_cell.angle_alpha   90.00
_cell.angle_beta   90.00
_cell.angle_gamma   90.00
#
_symmetry.space_group_name_H-M   'P 1'
#
loop_
_entity.id
_entity.type
_entity.pdbx_description
1 polymer ?
#
loop_
_entity_poly.entity_id
_entity_poly.type
_entity_poly.pdbx_seq_one_letter_code
_entity_poly.pdbx_strand_id
1 'polypeptide(L)'
;MDDAGSTHDSTQQGAGSDVTADEARRMLDQAGRIERRTTDAMPPVLITYAILCVLGTMTTLGLHVADRMAPDAEFNARLAVIVFSLAWVLAAIIVPMLFRRPFRRGLATRWYVYMGIWAVLWAAAMFLAGGLTGFFLAPLFVVLFVSAAATEAKAYRAAGGETR
;
A
#
# COMPACT_ATOMS: atom_id res chain seq x y z
N MET A 1 65.52 30.44 -36.09
CA MET A 1 65.16 30.61 -34.67
C MET A 1 63.75 31.19 -34.68
N ASP A 2 62.73 30.46 -35.09
CA ASP A 2 62.25 29.18 -34.54
C ASP A 2 62.06 29.30 -33.01
N ASP A 3 60.97 28.95 -32.37
CA ASP A 3 59.60 28.59 -32.72
C ASP A 3 58.92 28.41 -31.34
N ALA A 4 57.60 28.26 -31.32
CA ALA A 4 56.81 27.75 -30.19
C ALA A 4 56.59 28.71 -28.99
N GLY A 5 55.40 28.81 -28.44
CA GLY A 5 54.21 28.01 -28.69
C GLY A 5 53.16 28.45 -27.70
N SER A 6 52.04 28.91 -28.25
CA SER A 6 50.77 29.12 -27.56
C SER A 6 50.44 27.89 -26.71
N THR A 7 50.49 28.04 -25.38
CA THR A 7 49.96 27.04 -24.46
C THR A 7 48.45 27.20 -24.45
N HIS A 8 47.82 26.51 -25.40
CA HIS A 8 46.39 26.32 -25.48
C HIS A 8 45.89 25.65 -24.19
N ASP A 9 45.10 26.42 -23.46
CA ASP A 9 44.22 26.01 -22.37
C ASP A 9 43.46 24.72 -22.75
N SER A 10 43.95 23.60 -22.22
CA SER A 10 43.43 22.24 -22.46
C SER A 10 43.11 21.59 -21.11
N THR A 11 42.39 22.31 -20.24
CA THR A 11 41.97 21.78 -18.94
C THR A 11 40.46 21.83 -18.73
N GLN A 12 39.69 21.83 -19.82
CA GLN A 12 38.23 21.76 -19.78
C GLN A 12 37.73 20.38 -20.26
N GLN A 13 38.35 19.30 -19.77
CA GLN A 13 37.96 17.93 -20.10
C GLN A 13 37.98 17.08 -18.83
N GLY A 14 36.91 17.20 -18.04
CA GLY A 14 36.75 16.41 -16.80
C GLY A 14 35.45 16.66 -16.04
N ALA A 15 34.42 17.24 -16.66
CA ALA A 15 33.15 17.57 -16.00
C ALA A 15 32.05 16.50 -16.16
N GLY A 16 32.41 15.25 -16.47
CA GLY A 16 31.44 14.21 -16.85
C GLY A 16 31.67 12.80 -16.31
N SER A 17 32.78 12.52 -15.63
CA SER A 17 33.05 11.20 -15.05
C SER A 17 33.62 11.36 -13.66
N ASP A 18 33.02 10.64 -12.72
CA ASP A 18 33.42 10.48 -11.32
C ASP A 18 32.64 11.37 -10.36
N VAL A 19 31.36 11.04 -10.20
CA VAL A 19 30.86 10.89 -8.83
C VAL A 19 31.89 10.02 -8.11
N THR A 20 32.77 10.64 -7.35
CA THR A 20 33.84 9.93 -6.64
C THR A 20 33.21 8.83 -5.79
N ALA A 21 33.86 7.67 -5.66
CA ALA A 21 33.28 6.53 -4.94
C ALA A 21 32.79 6.88 -3.52
N ASP A 22 33.40 7.88 -2.89
CA ASP A 22 33.00 8.42 -1.58
C ASP A 22 31.74 9.29 -1.65
N GLU A 23 31.51 10.02 -2.74
CA GLU A 23 30.28 10.77 -2.97
C GLU A 23 29.12 9.83 -3.29
N ALA A 24 29.36 8.75 -4.06
CA ALA A 24 28.39 7.68 -4.26
C ALA A 24 28.00 6.99 -2.95
N ARG A 25 28.98 6.71 -2.06
CA ARG A 25 28.72 6.15 -0.72
C ARG A 25 27.92 7.10 0.15
N ARG A 26 28.25 8.41 0.16
CA ARG A 26 27.48 9.42 0.91
C ARG A 26 26.04 9.54 0.40
N MET A 27 25.85 9.50 -0.92
CA MET A 27 24.52 9.52 -1.53
C MET A 27 23.71 8.26 -1.19
N LEU A 28 24.33 7.07 -1.19
CA LEU A 28 23.70 5.83 -0.75
C LEU A 28 23.36 5.82 0.75
N ASP A 29 24.23 6.35 1.60
CA ASP A 29 23.96 6.51 3.04
C ASP A 29 22.84 7.53 3.29
N GLN A 30 22.77 8.59 2.50
CA GLN A 30 21.70 9.57 2.59
C GLN A 30 20.37 8.97 2.08
N ALA A 31 20.38 8.25 0.96
CA ALA A 31 19.24 7.51 0.45
C ALA A 31 18.76 6.46 1.45
N GLY A 32 19.66 5.69 2.07
CA GLY A 32 19.34 4.71 3.11
C GLY A 32 18.75 5.34 4.37
N ARG A 33 19.20 6.54 4.77
CA ARG A 33 18.60 7.30 5.87
C ARG A 33 17.20 7.83 5.53
N ILE A 34 17.00 8.30 4.29
CA ILE A 34 15.69 8.74 3.80
C ILE A 34 14.73 7.55 3.71
N GLU A 35 15.17 6.41 3.18
CA GLU A 35 14.38 5.18 3.09
C GLU A 35 13.96 4.68 4.47
N ARG A 36 14.88 4.66 5.45
CA ARG A 36 14.56 4.28 6.84
C ARG A 36 13.55 5.23 7.48
N ARG A 37 13.75 6.56 7.38
CA ARG A 37 12.78 7.54 7.89
C ARG A 37 11.40 7.42 7.24
N THR A 38 11.35 7.14 5.94
CA THR A 38 10.09 7.05 5.19
C THR A 38 9.35 5.74 5.50
N THR A 39 10.09 4.63 5.62
CA THR A 39 9.54 3.33 6.03
C THR A 39 9.03 3.35 7.48
N ASP A 40 9.64 4.16 8.34
CA ASP A 40 9.19 4.37 9.72
C ASP A 40 7.94 5.27 9.82
N ALA A 41 7.66 6.13 8.84
CA ALA A 41 6.54 7.06 8.90
C ALA A 41 5.18 6.41 8.59
N MET A 42 5.13 5.43 7.69
CA MET A 42 3.90 4.68 7.40
C MET A 42 4.22 3.29 6.86
N PRO A 43 3.87 2.20 7.58
CA PRO A 43 4.17 0.87 7.11
C PRO A 43 3.36 0.60 5.82
N PRO A 44 4.00 0.14 4.73
CA PRO A 44 3.34 -0.10 3.42
C PRO A 44 2.07 -0.95 3.52
N VAL A 45 2.05 -1.80 4.53
CA VAL A 45 0.95 -2.68 4.96
C VAL A 45 -0.35 -1.91 5.20
N LEU A 46 -0.30 -0.72 5.81
CA LEU A 46 -1.50 0.11 6.02
C LEU A 46 -2.07 0.66 4.73
N ILE A 47 -1.22 0.96 3.74
CA ILE A 47 -1.66 1.43 2.43
C ILE A 47 -2.43 0.32 1.73
N THR A 48 -1.89 -0.90 1.71
CA THR A 48 -2.60 -2.07 1.18
C THR A 48 -3.90 -2.33 1.91
N TYR A 49 -3.91 -2.18 3.24
CA TYR A 49 -5.14 -2.32 4.03
C TYR A 49 -6.19 -1.25 3.70
N ALA A 50 -5.77 -0.01 3.50
CA ALA A 50 -6.65 1.09 3.10
C ALA A 50 -7.35 0.76 1.77
N ILE A 51 -6.57 0.32 0.78
CA ILE A 51 -7.07 -0.08 -0.54
C ILE A 51 -8.11 -1.20 -0.40
N LEU A 52 -7.83 -2.20 0.43
CA LEU A 52 -8.76 -3.30 0.72
C LEU A 52 -10.05 -2.84 1.40
N CYS A 53 -9.98 -1.88 2.32
CA CYS A 53 -11.17 -1.32 2.96
C CYS A 53 -12.03 -0.51 1.98
N VAL A 54 -11.40 0.28 1.11
CA VAL A 54 -12.08 0.98 0.03
C VAL A 54 -12.77 -0.01 -0.91
N LEU A 55 -12.05 -1.06 -1.31
CA LEU A 55 -12.59 -2.12 -2.16
C LEU A 55 -13.77 -2.84 -1.50
N GLY A 56 -13.66 -3.18 -0.22
CA GLY A 56 -14.76 -3.79 0.55
C GLY A 56 -16.00 -2.89 0.61
N THR A 57 -15.79 -1.59 0.80
CA THR A 57 -16.85 -0.57 0.77
C THR A 57 -17.52 -0.53 -0.62
N MET A 58 -16.73 -0.42 -1.69
CA MET A 58 -17.25 -0.38 -3.07
C MET A 58 -17.97 -1.67 -3.44
N THR A 59 -17.46 -2.82 -3.01
CA THR A 59 -18.08 -4.13 -3.24
C THR A 59 -19.44 -4.21 -2.56
N THR A 60 -19.53 -3.80 -1.30
CA THR A 60 -20.78 -3.81 -0.53
C THR A 60 -21.83 -2.90 -1.16
N LEU A 61 -21.44 -1.68 -1.52
CA LEU A 61 -22.32 -0.73 -2.21
C LEU A 61 -22.71 -1.24 -3.60
N GLY A 62 -21.77 -1.82 -4.34
CA GLY A 62 -22.01 -2.40 -5.66
C GLY A 62 -23.05 -3.52 -5.61
N LEU A 63 -22.96 -4.43 -4.65
CA LEU A 63 -23.96 -5.48 -4.43
C LEU A 63 -25.31 -4.90 -4.04
N HIS A 64 -25.32 -3.91 -3.14
CA HIS A 64 -26.54 -3.25 -2.70
C HIS A 64 -27.27 -2.53 -3.85
N VAL A 65 -26.52 -1.92 -4.77
CA VAL A 65 -27.06 -1.29 -5.98
C VAL A 65 -27.49 -2.35 -7.00
N ALA A 66 -26.70 -3.41 -7.19
CA ALA A 66 -27.02 -4.49 -8.12
C ALA A 66 -28.35 -5.18 -7.78
N ASP A 67 -28.64 -5.38 -6.50
CA ASP A 67 -29.91 -5.97 -6.05
C ASP A 67 -31.13 -5.03 -6.23
N ARG A 68 -30.89 -3.74 -6.54
CA ARG A 68 -31.94 -2.77 -6.88
C ARG A 68 -32.03 -2.46 -8.38
N MET A 69 -31.09 -2.93 -9.18
CA MET A 69 -31.20 -2.81 -10.63
C MET A 69 -32.34 -3.73 -11.11
N ALA A 70 -33.08 -3.26 -12.12
CA ALA A 70 -34.05 -4.11 -12.77
C ALA A 70 -33.34 -5.37 -13.33
N PRO A 71 -33.92 -6.57 -13.17
CA PRO A 71 -33.32 -7.78 -13.68
C PRO A 71 -33.20 -7.69 -15.20
N ASP A 72 -31.97 -7.74 -15.69
CA ASP A 72 -31.63 -7.82 -17.10
C ASP A 72 -31.23 -9.27 -17.41
N ALA A 73 -31.82 -9.85 -18.45
CA ALA A 73 -31.55 -11.23 -18.86
C ALA A 73 -30.16 -11.37 -19.49
N GLU A 74 -29.60 -10.29 -20.04
CA GLU A 74 -28.28 -10.30 -20.68
C GLU A 74 -27.15 -9.97 -19.70
N PHE A 75 -27.45 -9.28 -18.60
CA PHE A 75 -26.44 -8.80 -17.66
C PHE A 75 -26.79 -9.06 -16.19
N ASN A 76 -26.06 -9.98 -15.57
CA ASN A 76 -26.14 -10.22 -14.13
C ASN A 76 -25.19 -9.29 -13.36
N ALA A 77 -25.69 -8.10 -12.99
CA ALA A 77 -24.93 -7.09 -12.26
C ALA A 77 -24.34 -7.62 -10.94
N ARG A 78 -25.09 -8.46 -10.22
CA ARG A 78 -24.63 -9.05 -8.95
C ARG A 78 -23.42 -9.96 -9.17
N LEU A 79 -23.51 -10.85 -10.17
CA LEU A 79 -22.40 -11.73 -10.52
C LEU A 79 -21.17 -10.93 -10.96
N ALA A 80 -21.36 -9.86 -11.74
CA ALA A 80 -20.26 -8.99 -12.18
C ALA A 80 -19.52 -8.37 -10.98
N VAL A 81 -20.24 -7.83 -9.99
CA VAL A 81 -19.64 -7.27 -8.77
C VAL A 81 -18.90 -8.34 -7.97
N ILE A 82 -19.46 -9.54 -7.83
CA ILE A 82 -18.83 -10.66 -7.12
C ILE A 82 -17.50 -11.03 -7.80
N VAL A 83 -17.53 -11.28 -9.11
CA VAL A 83 -16.35 -11.68 -9.89
C VAL A 83 -15.26 -10.60 -9.84
N PHE A 84 -15.64 -9.33 -10.01
CA PHE A 84 -14.71 -8.22 -9.93
C PHE A 84 -14.08 -8.10 -8.55
N SER A 85 -14.87 -8.25 -7.48
CA SER A 85 -14.35 -8.20 -6.11
C SER A 85 -13.40 -9.36 -5.82
N LEU A 86 -13.71 -10.58 -6.29
CA LEU A 86 -12.86 -11.77 -6.14
C LEU A 86 -11.52 -11.61 -6.86
N ALA A 87 -11.53 -11.08 -8.09
CA ALA A 87 -10.32 -10.80 -8.84
C ALA A 87 -9.40 -9.84 -8.07
N TRP A 88 -9.98 -8.82 -7.45
CA TRP A 88 -9.23 -7.88 -6.61
C TRP A 88 -8.73 -8.47 -5.30
N VAL A 89 -9.52 -9.31 -4.62
CA VAL A 89 -9.07 -10.04 -3.43
C VAL A 89 -7.87 -10.92 -3.78
N LEU A 90 -7.95 -11.62 -4.91
CA LEU A 90 -6.86 -12.47 -5.38
C LEU A 90 -5.60 -11.64 -5.68
N ALA A 91 -5.75 -10.49 -6.35
CA ALA A 91 -4.63 -9.57 -6.59
C ALA A 91 -3.98 -9.10 -5.28
N ALA A 92 -4.79 -8.76 -4.26
CA ALA A 92 -4.30 -8.33 -2.96
C ALA A 92 -3.60 -9.44 -2.15
N ILE A 93 -3.91 -10.71 -2.40
CA ILE A 93 -3.21 -11.86 -1.82
C ILE A 93 -1.91 -12.16 -2.57
N ILE A 94 -1.95 -12.14 -3.91
CA ILE A 94 -0.80 -12.50 -4.76
C ILE A 94 0.35 -11.50 -4.62
N VAL A 95 0.05 -10.20 -4.60
CA VAL A 95 1.10 -9.15 -4.58
C VAL A 95 2.03 -9.30 -3.36
N PRO A 96 1.55 -9.40 -2.11
CA PRO A 96 2.41 -9.65 -0.96
C PRO A 96 3.15 -10.99 -1.00
N MET A 97 2.57 -12.03 -1.63
CA MET A 97 3.23 -13.33 -1.77
C MET A 97 4.40 -13.29 -2.77
N LEU A 98 4.29 -12.49 -3.83
CA LEU A 98 5.38 -12.29 -4.81
C LEU A 98 6.51 -11.45 -4.22
N PHE A 99 6.18 -10.36 -3.53
CA PHE A 99 7.16 -9.43 -2.97
C PHE A 99 7.54 -9.79 -1.53
N ARG A 100 7.83 -11.06 -1.24
CA ARG A 100 8.25 -11.61 0.07
C ARG A 100 9.43 -10.82 0.69
N ARG A 101 9.18 -9.61 1.19
CA ARG A 101 10.08 -8.88 2.05
C ARG A 101 9.92 -9.45 3.46
N PRO A 102 11.01 -9.62 4.22
CA PRO A 102 10.93 -10.12 5.59
C PRO A 102 10.14 -9.12 6.42
N PHE A 103 8.86 -9.42 6.68
CA PHE A 103 8.06 -8.70 7.65
C PHE A 103 8.73 -8.86 9.02
N ARG A 104 8.91 -7.76 9.75
CA ARG A 104 9.29 -7.83 11.16
C ARG A 104 8.25 -8.70 11.88
N ARG A 105 8.68 -9.65 12.73
CA ARG A 105 7.82 -10.67 13.34
C ARG A 105 6.55 -10.10 13.99
N GLY A 106 6.60 -8.89 14.58
CA GLY A 106 5.41 -8.23 15.16
C GLY A 106 4.43 -7.63 14.13
N LEU A 107 4.92 -7.17 12.99
CA LEU A 107 4.11 -6.61 11.90
C LEU A 107 3.33 -7.71 11.17
N ALA A 108 3.94 -8.89 11.02
CA ALA A 108 3.30 -10.04 10.38
C ALA A 108 2.05 -10.52 11.15
N THR A 109 2.16 -10.69 12.47
CA THR A 109 1.02 -11.14 13.29
C THR A 109 -0.15 -10.14 13.23
N ARG A 110 0.13 -8.84 13.39
CA ARG A 110 -0.91 -7.79 13.33
C ARG A 110 -1.56 -7.73 11.95
N TRP A 111 -0.76 -7.87 10.90
CA TRP A 111 -1.25 -7.96 9.52
C TRP A 111 -2.23 -9.12 9.32
N TYR A 112 -1.90 -10.32 9.81
CA TYR A 112 -2.80 -11.47 9.70
C TYR A 112 -4.11 -11.25 10.45
N VAL A 113 -4.08 -10.59 11.62
CA VAL A 113 -5.29 -10.22 12.36
C VAL A 113 -6.15 -9.25 11.54
N TYR A 114 -5.56 -8.18 11.00
CA TYR A 114 -6.27 -7.23 10.15
C TYR A 114 -6.89 -7.92 8.92
N MET A 115 -6.13 -8.77 8.24
CA MET A 115 -6.62 -9.56 7.10
C MET A 115 -7.74 -10.52 7.49
N GLY A 116 -7.64 -11.16 8.65
CA GLY A 116 -8.69 -12.05 9.16
C GLY A 116 -10.00 -11.31 9.42
N ILE A 117 -9.94 -10.19 10.15
CA ILE A 117 -11.14 -9.38 10.44
C ILE A 117 -11.73 -8.80 9.15
N TRP A 118 -10.88 -8.30 8.25
CA TRP A 118 -11.32 -7.80 6.95
C TRP A 118 -12.00 -8.89 6.12
N ALA A 119 -11.43 -10.09 6.05
CA ALA A 119 -11.99 -11.21 5.28
C ALA A 119 -13.35 -11.67 5.84
N VAL A 120 -13.50 -11.71 7.17
CA VAL A 120 -14.78 -12.01 7.83
C VAL A 120 -15.83 -10.94 7.49
N LEU A 121 -15.46 -9.67 7.58
CA LEU A 121 -16.37 -8.56 7.25
C LEU A 121 -16.77 -8.57 5.76
N TRP A 122 -15.81 -8.84 4.87
CA TRP A 122 -16.05 -8.96 3.44
C TRP A 122 -16.96 -10.15 3.10
N ALA A 123 -16.74 -11.30 3.73
CA ALA A 123 -17.60 -12.46 3.56
C ALA A 123 -19.02 -12.15 4.05
N ALA A 124 -19.17 -11.49 5.21
CA ALA A 124 -20.46 -11.02 5.69
C ALA A 124 -21.14 -10.08 4.67
N ALA A 125 -20.38 -9.16 4.05
CA ALA A 125 -20.91 -8.28 3.01
C ALA A 125 -21.44 -9.05 1.80
N MET A 126 -20.75 -10.10 1.34
CA MET A 126 -21.22 -10.92 0.21
C MET A 126 -22.60 -11.53 0.44
N PHE A 127 -22.89 -11.98 1.67
CA PHE A 127 -24.14 -12.63 2.01
C PHE A 127 -25.24 -11.66 2.45
N LEU A 128 -24.87 -10.53 3.10
CA LEU A 128 -25.82 -9.60 3.71
C LEU A 128 -26.04 -8.30 2.92
N ALA A 129 -25.33 -8.03 1.81
CA ALA A 129 -25.43 -6.74 1.12
C ALA A 129 -26.78 -6.44 0.46
N GLY A 130 -27.59 -7.47 0.17
CA GLY A 130 -28.87 -7.29 -0.54
C GLY A 130 -29.99 -6.61 0.25
N GLY A 131 -29.87 -6.58 1.58
CA GLY A 131 -30.82 -5.88 2.46
C GLY A 131 -30.40 -4.45 2.79
N LEU A 132 -31.17 -3.78 3.65
CA LEU A 132 -30.80 -2.50 4.30
C LEU A 132 -29.45 -2.58 5.06
N THR A 133 -29.04 -3.80 5.40
CA THR A 133 -27.76 -4.16 6.00
C THR A 133 -26.55 -3.70 5.15
N GLY A 134 -26.64 -3.67 3.82
CA GLY A 134 -25.54 -3.20 2.97
C GLY A 134 -25.09 -1.76 3.28
N PHE A 135 -26.04 -0.89 3.64
CA PHE A 135 -25.75 0.50 4.01
C PHE A 135 -25.00 0.61 5.34
N PHE A 136 -25.24 -0.29 6.28
CA PHE A 136 -24.52 -0.34 7.56
C PHE A 136 -23.18 -1.07 7.45
N LEU A 137 -23.05 -2.03 6.53
CA LEU A 137 -21.79 -2.77 6.33
C LEU A 137 -20.72 -1.93 5.62
N ALA A 138 -21.09 -1.07 4.68
CA ALA A 138 -20.15 -0.21 3.96
C ALA A 138 -19.27 0.67 4.90
N PRO A 139 -19.80 1.45 5.86
CA PRO A 139 -18.98 2.25 6.75
C PRO A 139 -18.15 1.41 7.75
N LEU A 140 -18.49 0.14 7.99
CA LEU A 140 -17.68 -0.72 8.87
C LEU A 140 -16.27 -0.94 8.31
N PHE A 141 -16.09 -0.97 6.99
CA PHE A 141 -14.75 -1.04 6.40
C PHE A 141 -13.91 0.21 6.69
N VAL A 142 -14.54 1.39 6.74
CA VAL A 142 -13.86 2.63 7.12
C VAL A 142 -13.48 2.60 8.60
N VAL A 143 -14.39 2.16 9.48
CA VAL A 143 -14.11 1.99 10.92
C VAL A 143 -12.97 1.00 11.14
N LEU A 144 -12.96 -0.09 10.39
CA LEU A 144 -11.93 -1.12 10.40
C LEU A 144 -10.57 -0.57 9.93
N PHE A 145 -10.54 0.27 8.88
CA PHE A 145 -9.33 0.98 8.48
C PHE A 145 -8.83 1.95 9.57
N VAL A 146 -9.71 2.81 10.08
CA VAL A 146 -9.36 3.83 11.08
C VAL A 146 -8.87 3.18 12.37
N SER A 147 -9.46 2.08 12.80
CA SER A 147 -9.01 1.32 13.98
C SER A 147 -7.63 0.68 13.76
N ALA A 148 -7.37 0.10 12.59
CA ALA A 148 -6.03 -0.39 12.24
C ALA A 148 -5.01 0.76 12.19
N ALA A 149 -5.34 1.90 11.56
CA ALA A 149 -4.47 3.07 11.53
C ALA A 149 -4.19 3.61 12.94
N ALA A 150 -5.20 3.69 13.80
CA ALA A 150 -5.06 4.16 15.17
C ALA A 150 -4.22 3.21 16.04
N THR A 151 -4.38 1.90 15.87
CA THR A 151 -3.57 0.91 16.60
C THR A 151 -2.11 0.94 16.15
N GLU A 152 -1.83 1.14 14.87
CA GLU A 152 -0.45 1.36 14.40
C GLU A 152 0.11 2.68 14.91
N ALA A 153 -0.64 3.78 14.83
CA ALA A 153 -0.20 5.08 15.35
C ALA A 153 0.15 5.03 16.85
N LYS A 154 -0.61 4.27 17.65
CA LYS A 154 -0.30 4.02 19.07
C LYS A 154 0.99 3.21 19.24
N ALA A 155 1.18 2.16 18.46
CA ALA A 155 2.39 1.33 18.52
C ALA A 155 3.66 2.12 18.15
N TYR A 156 3.57 3.00 17.14
CA TYR A 156 4.67 3.90 16.78
C TYR A 156 5.02 4.89 17.90
N ARG A 157 4.00 5.48 18.55
CA ARG A 157 4.22 6.39 19.69
C ARG A 157 4.88 5.69 20.88
N ALA A 158 4.48 4.44 21.17
CA ALA A 158 5.09 3.66 22.24
C ALA A 158 6.58 3.37 21.97
N ALA A 159 6.91 2.95 20.75
CA ALA A 159 8.30 2.68 20.34
C ALA A 159 9.19 3.93 20.31
N GLY A 160 8.63 5.11 19.98
CA GLY A 160 9.35 6.39 20.04
C GLY A 160 9.57 6.94 21.45
N GLY A 161 8.81 6.46 22.44
CA GLY A 161 8.93 6.88 23.85
C GLY A 161 10.10 6.22 24.60
N GLU A 162 10.57 5.05 24.16
CA GLU A 162 11.70 4.32 24.77
C GLU A 162 13.09 4.87 24.39
N THR A 163 13.16 5.93 23.57
CA THR A 163 14.44 6.51 23.09
C THR A 163 14.74 7.91 23.65
N ARG A 164 14.11 8.30 24.76
CA ARG A 164 14.42 9.54 25.49
C ARG A 164 14.92 9.28 26.89
#